data_AF-A0A6A5YI39-F1
#
_entry.id   AF-A0A6A5YI39-F1
#
_cell.length_a   1.000
_cell.length_b   1.000
_cell.length_c   1.000
_cell.angle_alpha   90.00
_cell.angle_beta   90.00
_cell.angle_gamma   90.00
#
_symmetry.space_group_name_H-M   'P 1'
#
loop_
_entity.id
_entity.type
_entity.pdbx_description
1 polymer ?
#
loop_
_entity_poly.entity_id
_entity_poly.type
_entity_poly.pdbx_seq_one_letter_code
_entity_poly.pdbx_strand_id
1 'polypeptide(L)' 'MRYSDRDQLLWIDAMCINQHDNTEKGTQVQMMRDIYMKASRVVVWLGKATS' A
#
# COMPACT_ATOMS: atom_id res chain seq x y z
N MET A 1 17.01 3.53 -12.02
CA MET A 1 17.64 4.58 -11.21
C MET A 1 17.12 4.42 -9.78
N ARG A 2 17.87 3.75 -8.89
CA ARG A 2 17.50 3.63 -7.47
C ARG A 2 18.13 4.80 -6.72
N TYR A 3 17.30 5.65 -6.12
CA TYR A 3 17.76 6.69 -5.19
C TYR A 3 18.26 5.96 -3.93
N SER A 4 19.58 5.85 -3.79
CA SER A 4 20.19 5.14 -2.66
C SER A 4 20.48 6.04 -1.45
N ASP A 5 20.11 7.32 -1.50
CA ASP A 5 20.54 8.31 -0.49
C ASP A 5 19.42 8.92 0.35
N ARG A 6 18.15 8.51 0.19
CA ARG A 6 17.06 9.01 1.04
C ARG A 6 16.09 7.92 1.44
N ASP A 7 15.92 7.75 2.75
CA ASP A 7 14.87 6.92 3.31
C ASP A 7 13.51 7.47 2.85
N GLN A 8 12.76 6.64 2.14
CA GLN A 8 11.39 6.94 1.73
C GLN A 8 10.44 6.10 2.57
N LEU A 9 9.51 6.75 3.26
CA LEU A 9 8.42 6.05 3.92
C LEU A 9 7.48 5.50 2.82
N LEU A 10 7.42 4.18 2.71
CA LEU A 10 6.55 3.49 1.77
C LEU A 10 5.55 2.65 2.53
N TRP A 11 4.27 2.82 2.20
CA TRP A 11 3.21 1.94 2.65
C TRP A 11 2.88 0.96 1.53
N ILE A 12 2.95 -0.35 1.83
CA ILE A 12 2.64 -1.44 0.89
C ILE A 12 1.53 -2.26 1.53
N ASP A 13 0.31 -2.18 1.02
CA ASP A 13 -0.86 -2.88 1.58
C ASP A 13 -0.60 -4.38 1.78
N ALA A 14 0.04 -5.03 0.79
CA ALA A 14 0.36 -6.45 0.85
C ALA A 14 1.34 -6.84 1.98
N MET A 15 2.13 -5.90 2.51
CA MET A 15 3.05 -6.14 3.63
C MET A 15 2.55 -5.57 4.96
N CYS A 16 1.84 -4.44 4.92
CA CYS A 16 1.36 -3.74 6.11
C CYS A 16 0.04 -4.31 6.65
N ILE A 17 -0.72 -5.03 5.84
CA ILE A 17 -2.01 -5.63 6.22
C ILE A 17 -1.83 -7.13 6.36
N ASN A 18 -2.24 -7.69 7.50
CA ASN A 18 -2.28 -9.14 7.66
C ASN A 18 -3.43 -9.72 6.86
N GLN A 19 -3.12 -10.20 5.65
CA GLN A 19 -4.11 -10.74 4.73
C GLN A 19 -4.87 -11.96 5.28
N HIS A 20 -4.33 -12.65 6.29
CA HIS A 20 -4.90 -13.86 6.90
C HIS A 20 -5.80 -13.56 8.11
N ASP A 21 -5.77 -12.35 8.66
CA ASP A 21 -6.65 -11.92 9.74
C ASP A 21 -7.70 -10.94 9.19
N ASN A 22 -8.93 -11.43 9.04
CA ASN A 22 -10.01 -10.60 8.50
C ASN A 22 -10.40 -9.43 9.41
N THR A 23 -10.17 -9.53 10.72
CA THR A 23 -10.51 -8.47 11.68
C THR A 23 -9.51 -7.32 11.58
N GLU A 24 -8.21 -7.66 11.60
CA GLU A 24 -7.14 -6.69 11.39
C GLU A 24 -7.22 -6.07 9.99
N LYS A 25 -7.41 -6.90 8.97
CA LYS A 25 -7.60 -6.43 7.59
C LYS A 25 -8.77 -5.47 7.46
N GLY A 26 -9.91 -5.75 8.09
CA GLY A 26 -11.05 -4.84 8.08
C GLY A 26 -10.70 -3.46 8.64
N THR A 27 -9.95 -3.45 9.75
CA THR A 27 -9.48 -2.22 10.40
C THR A 27 -8.50 -1.45 9.51
N GLN A 28 -7.51 -2.14 8.91
CA GLN A 28 -6.55 -1.52 8.00
C GLN A 28 -7.22 -0.96 6.75
N VAL A 29 -8.17 -1.70 6.16
CA VAL A 29 -8.92 -1.28 4.97
C VAL A 29 -9.73 -0.03 5.25
N GLN A 30 -10.31 0.11 6.45
CA GLN A 30 -10.99 1.35 6.85
C GLN A 30 -10.02 2.54 6.92
N MET A 31 -8.76 2.33 7.34
CA MET A 31 -7.72 3.37 7.38
C MET A 31 -7.13 3.72 6.01
N MET A 32 -7.31 2.87 4.98
CA MET A 32 -6.74 3.10 3.65
C MET A 32 -7.19 4.43 3.03
N ARG A 33 -8.40 4.89 3.34
CA ARG A 33 -8.88 6.21 2.92
C ARG A 33 -7.93 7.32 3.35
N ASP A 34 -7.52 7.32 4.61
CA ASP A 34 -6.66 8.37 5.17
C ASP A 34 -5.23 8.22 4.67
N ILE A 35 -4.76 6.98 4.48
CA ILE A 35 -3.43 6.69 3.95
C ILE A 35 -3.31 7.22 2.51
N TYR A 36 -4.29 6.91 1.66
CA TYR A 36 -4.31 7.41 0.28
C TYR A 36 -4.49 8.92 0.20
N MET A 37 -5.30 9.51 1.09
CA MET A 37 -5.46 10.96 1.15
C MET A 37 -4.17 11.68 1.57
N LYS A 38 -3.36 11.07 2.45
CA LYS A 38 -2.10 11.66 2.95
C LYS A 38 -0.88 11.30 2.10
N ALA A 39 -0.98 10.32 1.21
CA ALA A 39 0.12 9.90 0.37
C ALA A 39 0.48 10.98 -0.66
N SER A 40 1.77 11.31 -0.78
CA SER A 40 2.26 12.21 -1.83
C SER A 40 2.17 11.58 -3.23
N ARG A 41 2.18 10.25 -3.29
CA ARG A 41 2.02 9.46 -4.52
C ARG A 41 1.43 8.10 -4.18
N VAL A 42 0.45 7.67 -4.96
CA VAL A 42 -0.11 6.31 -4.90
C VAL A 42 0.27 5.57 -6.17
N VAL A 43 0.71 4.32 -6.03
CA VAL A 43 1.03 3.43 -7.15
C VAL A 43 0.16 2.19 -7.01
N VAL A 44 -0.55 1.81 -8.06
CA VAL A 44 -1.44 0.64 -8.08
C VAL A 44 -0.94 -0.40 -9.08
N TRP A 45 -0.96 -1.67 -8.69
CA TRP A 45 -0.69 -2.80 -9.56
C TRP A 45 -2.04 -3.42 -9.99
N LEU A 46 -2.36 -3.39 -11.29
CA LEU A 46 -3.64 -3.92 -11.83
C LEU A 46 -3.57 -5.36 -12.37
N GLY A 47 -2.39 -5.98 -12.35
CA GLY A 47 -2.14 -7.31 -12.90
C GLY A 47 -1.32 -7.23 -14.18
N LYS A 48 -1.09 -8.38 -14.80
CA LYS A 48 -0.60 -8.42 -16.18
C LYS A 48 -1.75 -8.05 -17.10
N ALA A 49 -1.48 -7.28 -18.16
CA ALA A 49 -2.47 -7.06 -19.20
C ALA A 49 -2.87 -8.41 -19.81
N THR A 50 -4.16 -8.68 -19.87
CA THR A 50 -4.70 -9.85 -20.57
C THR A 50 -4.61 -9.55 -22.08
N SER A 51 -3.81 -10.35 -22.80
CA SER A 51 -3.82 -10.42 -24.26
C SER A 51 -4.99 -11.26 -24.77
#